data_AF-A0A645HFQ2-F1
#
_entry.id   AF-A0A645HFQ2-F1
#
_cell.length_a   1.000
_cell.length_b   1.000
_cell.length_c   1.000
_cell.angle_alpha   90.00
_cell.angle_beta   90.00
_cell.angle_gamma   90.00
#
_symmetry.space_group_name_H-M   'P 1'
#
loop_
_entity.id
_entity.type
_entity.pdbx_description
1 polymer ?
#
loop_
_entity_poly.entity_id
_entity_poly.type
_entity_poly.pdbx_seq_one_letter_code
_entity_poly.pdbx_strand_id
1 'polypeptide(L)'
;MIEYTLHEVDAEGYTSFIRGMTITNTFVLGQRDIVVTKIWQGGPEVKPDITIYLWADGVKVREAVLKNGTTSYRFEDVPIFTMEGKEIVYTVSEAPVKDYKTTIREMVITNTWTGELPNTGTTASALPILGAAFALGGLALTFGKKMRRK
;
A
#
# COMPACT_ATOMS: atom_id res chain seq x y z
N MET A 1 14.45 45.27 44.01
CA MET A 1 14.48 44.86 42.59
C MET A 1 13.79 43.51 42.52
N ILE A 2 12.85 43.31 41.60
CA ILE A 2 12.16 42.02 41.41
C ILE A 2 12.67 41.45 40.10
N GLU A 3 13.18 40.22 40.12
CA GLU A 3 13.56 39.49 38.91
C GLU A 3 12.40 38.57 38.49
N TYR A 4 12.11 38.57 37.19
CA TYR A 4 11.14 37.67 36.59
C TYR A 4 11.89 36.66 35.73
N THR A 5 11.63 35.38 35.96
CA THR A 5 12.15 34.28 35.15
C THR A 5 11.01 33.64 34.38
N LEU A 6 11.23 33.40 33.11
CA LEU A 6 10.30 32.70 32.24
C LEU A 6 10.63 31.20 32.30
N HIS A 7 9.63 30.38 32.61
CA HIS A 7 9.75 28.93 32.60
C HIS A 7 8.76 28.39 31.57
N GLU A 8 9.28 27.75 30.53
CA GLU A 8 8.46 27.01 29.58
C GLU A 8 8.29 25.56 30.05
N VAL A 9 7.13 24.99 29.79
CA VAL A 9 6.90 23.55 29.96
C VAL A 9 7.31 22.88 28.65
N ASP A 10 8.17 21.87 28.73
CA ASP A 10 8.61 21.13 27.57
C ASP A 10 7.42 20.63 26.74
N ALA A 11 7.43 20.96 25.45
CA ALA A 11 6.48 20.44 24.48
C ALA A 11 7.15 19.30 23.70
N GLU A 12 6.52 18.12 23.72
CA GLU A 12 7.03 16.95 23.00
C GLU A 12 7.17 17.25 21.51
N GLY A 13 8.35 16.95 20.94
CA GLY A 13 8.66 17.24 19.55
C GLY A 13 9.05 18.69 19.25
N TYR A 14 9.26 19.54 20.26
CA TYR A 14 9.76 20.90 20.09
C TYR A 14 11.10 21.11 20.81
N THR A 15 11.91 22.01 20.29
CA THR A 15 13.09 22.57 20.97
C THR A 15 12.85 24.05 21.22
N SER A 16 13.02 24.49 22.45
CA SER A 16 12.79 25.88 22.84
C SER A 16 14.08 26.69 22.98
N PHE A 17 13.98 27.97 22.67
CA PHE A 17 15.05 28.95 22.84
C PHE A 17 14.50 30.21 23.49
N ILE A 18 15.02 30.57 24.66
CA ILE A 18 14.58 31.74 25.44
C ILE A 18 15.59 32.88 25.23
N ARG A 19 15.12 34.04 24.77
CA ARG A 19 15.90 35.28 24.67
C ARG A 19 15.14 36.44 25.32
N GLY A 20 15.55 36.79 26.55
CA GLY A 20 14.84 37.80 27.34
C GLY A 20 13.45 37.32 27.71
N MET A 21 12.41 38.04 27.26
CA MET A 21 11.00 37.65 27.44
C MET A 21 10.40 36.92 26.22
N THR A 22 11.20 36.59 25.21
CA THR A 22 10.74 35.89 24.02
C THR A 22 11.10 34.41 24.11
N ILE A 23 10.11 33.54 23.90
CA ILE A 23 10.28 32.09 23.70
C ILE A 23 10.15 31.81 22.22
N THR A 24 11.09 31.06 21.67
CA THR A 24 11.02 30.51 20.30
C THR A 24 10.95 29.00 20.38
N ASN A 25 9.82 28.41 19.95
CA ASN A 25 9.67 26.98 19.82
C ASN A 25 9.96 26.55 18.37
N THR A 26 10.89 25.62 18.20
CA THR A 26 11.25 25.03 16.92
C THR A 26 10.79 23.59 16.90
N PHE A 27 9.86 23.26 16.01
CA PHE A 27 9.36 21.90 15.86
C PHE A 27 10.45 20.98 15.29
N VAL A 28 10.73 19.88 15.99
CA VAL A 28 11.64 18.84 15.54
C VAL A 28 10.85 17.90 14.63
N LEU A 29 11.05 18.08 13.33
CA LEU A 29 10.55 17.16 12.32
C LEU A 29 11.33 15.85 12.44
N GLY A 30 10.87 14.95 13.31
CA GLY A 30 11.41 13.59 13.35
C GLY A 30 11.38 12.98 11.95
N GLN A 31 12.39 12.19 11.61
CA GLN A 31 12.49 11.50 10.32
C GLN A 31 12.41 9.99 10.55
N ARG A 32 11.89 9.27 9.57
CA ARG A 32 11.86 7.81 9.55
C ARG A 32 12.12 7.28 8.14
N ASP A 33 12.42 5.99 8.08
CA ASP A 33 12.42 5.25 6.82
C ASP A 33 11.06 4.62 6.55
N ILE A 34 10.68 4.55 5.28
CA ILE A 34 9.55 3.75 4.82
C ILE A 34 10.07 2.62 3.94
N VAL A 35 9.79 1.39 4.35
CA VAL A 35 10.14 0.19 3.59
C VAL A 35 8.92 -0.29 2.81
N VAL A 36 9.06 -0.31 1.49
CA VAL A 36 8.09 -0.88 0.55
C VAL A 36 8.50 -2.32 0.25
N THR A 37 7.58 -3.25 0.40
CA THR A 37 7.78 -4.67 0.02
C THR A 37 7.13 -4.95 -1.33
N LYS A 38 7.86 -5.65 -2.19
CA LYS A 38 7.41 -6.05 -3.52
C LYS A 38 7.27 -7.56 -3.62
N ILE A 39 6.07 -8.01 -3.98
CA ILE A 39 5.73 -9.41 -4.19
C ILE A 39 5.36 -9.62 -5.65
N TRP A 40 5.94 -10.64 -6.27
CA TRP A 40 5.61 -11.09 -7.62
C TRP A 40 4.92 -12.45 -7.53
N GLN A 41 3.73 -12.57 -8.10
CA GLN A 41 2.96 -13.82 -8.15
C GLN A 41 2.87 -14.30 -9.60
N GLY A 42 3.56 -15.40 -9.90
CA GLY A 42 3.59 -16.00 -11.23
C GLY A 42 4.39 -15.20 -12.28
N GLY A 43 4.15 -15.55 -13.55
CA GLY A 43 4.78 -14.94 -14.71
C GLY A 43 6.23 -15.39 -14.96
N PRO A 44 6.90 -14.79 -15.97
CA PRO A 44 8.27 -15.13 -16.36
C PRO A 44 9.27 -14.90 -15.22
N GLU A 45 10.41 -15.60 -15.22
CA GLU A 45 11.48 -15.39 -14.22
C GLU A 45 11.98 -13.94 -14.22
N VAL A 46 12.20 -13.39 -15.41
CA VAL A 46 12.52 -11.98 -15.61
C VAL A 46 11.26 -11.13 -15.44
N LYS A 47 11.28 -10.26 -14.43
CA LYS A 47 10.26 -9.25 -14.14
C LYS A 47 10.60 -7.93 -14.84
N PRO A 48 9.59 -7.15 -15.26
CA PRO A 48 9.83 -5.83 -15.81
C PRO A 48 10.34 -4.87 -14.73
N ASP A 49 11.04 -3.82 -15.16
CA ASP A 49 11.27 -2.65 -14.33
C ASP A 49 9.93 -1.96 -14.03
N ILE A 50 9.77 -1.47 -12.82
CA ILE A 50 8.54 -0.80 -12.36
C ILE A 50 8.87 0.54 -11.73
N THR A 51 7.91 1.46 -11.76
CA THR A 51 8.02 2.74 -11.04
C THR A 51 7.02 2.76 -9.89
N ILE A 52 7.51 3.04 -8.68
CA ILE A 52 6.68 3.24 -7.50
C ILE A 52 6.70 4.71 -7.07
N TYR A 53 5.61 5.15 -6.45
CA TYR A 53 5.40 6.51 -5.99
C TYR A 53 5.10 6.51 -4.50
N LEU A 54 5.77 7.37 -3.74
CA LEU A 54 5.45 7.65 -2.34
C LEU A 54 4.60 8.91 -2.26
N TRP A 55 3.48 8.81 -1.53
CA TRP A 55 2.53 9.90 -1.32
C TRP A 55 2.50 10.28 0.15
N ALA A 56 2.57 11.56 0.46
CA ALA A 56 2.37 12.14 1.78
C ALA A 56 1.03 12.90 1.77
N ASP A 57 0.07 12.48 2.60
CA ASP A 57 -1.26 13.10 2.68
C ASP A 57 -1.95 13.29 1.31
N GLY A 58 -1.76 12.31 0.41
CA GLY A 58 -2.34 12.32 -0.94
C GLY A 58 -1.56 13.12 -1.98
N VAL A 59 -0.40 13.69 -1.63
CA VAL A 59 0.50 14.41 -2.56
C VAL A 59 1.73 13.56 -2.87
N LYS A 60 2.08 13.41 -4.15
CA LYS A 60 3.30 12.68 -4.56
C LYS A 60 4.53 13.44 -4.08
N VAL A 61 5.36 12.79 -3.27
CA VAL A 61 6.58 13.41 -2.71
C VAL A 61 7.88 12.80 -3.24
N ARG A 62 7.87 11.50 -3.57
CA ARG A 62 9.04 10.80 -4.11
C ARG A 62 8.62 9.71 -5.09
N GLU A 63 9.55 9.28 -5.92
CA GLU A 63 9.38 8.17 -6.84
C GLU A 63 10.67 7.35 -6.94
N ALA A 64 10.55 6.08 -7.32
CA ALA A 64 11.69 5.19 -7.49
C ALA A 64 11.42 4.17 -8.60
N VAL A 65 12.48 3.81 -9.34
CA VAL A 65 12.45 2.72 -10.32
C VAL A 65 13.05 1.47 -9.69
N LEU A 66 12.24 0.42 -9.55
CA LEU A 66 12.68 -0.88 -9.07
C LEU A 66 13.05 -1.74 -10.27
N LYS A 67 14.28 -2.27 -10.26
CA LYS A 67 14.80 -3.14 -11.31
C LYS A 67 14.24 -4.56 -11.20
N ASN A 68 14.32 -5.30 -12.31
CA ASN A 68 13.95 -6.72 -12.39
C ASN A 68 14.19 -7.49 -11.07
N GLY A 69 13.13 -8.10 -10.55
CA GLY A 69 13.20 -9.01 -9.40
C GLY A 69 13.39 -8.32 -8.04
N THR A 70 13.43 -6.99 -7.96
CA THR A 70 13.53 -6.27 -6.68
C THR A 70 12.32 -6.61 -5.79
N THR A 71 12.59 -7.00 -4.54
CA THR A 71 11.59 -7.42 -3.55
C THR A 71 11.39 -6.41 -2.42
N SER A 72 12.25 -5.40 -2.29
CA SER A 72 12.06 -4.31 -1.33
C SER A 72 12.73 -3.02 -1.79
N TYR A 73 12.20 -1.89 -1.33
CA TYR A 73 12.77 -0.56 -1.55
C TYR A 73 12.57 0.30 -0.31
N ARG A 74 13.55 1.16 0.02
CA ARG A 74 13.50 2.03 1.20
C ARG A 74 13.50 3.49 0.77
N PHE A 75 12.50 4.24 1.21
CA PHE A 75 12.54 5.70 1.20
C PHE A 75 13.11 6.17 2.53
N GLU A 76 14.34 6.68 2.52
CA GLU A 76 15.06 7.11 3.72
C GLU A 76 14.71 8.54 4.12
N ASP A 77 14.81 8.84 5.41
CA ASP A 77 14.72 10.21 5.95
C ASP A 77 13.46 10.97 5.49
N VAL A 78 12.31 10.32 5.54
CA VAL A 78 11.03 11.00 5.28
C VAL A 78 10.51 11.65 6.57
N PRO A 79 9.94 12.86 6.51
CA PRO A 79 9.39 13.52 7.70
C PRO A 79 8.27 12.69 8.34
N ILE A 80 8.21 12.65 9.67
CA ILE A 80 7.12 12.02 10.41
C ILE A 80 5.93 12.99 10.52
N PHE A 81 6.21 14.28 10.61
CA PHE A 81 5.22 15.32 10.88
C PHE A 81 5.27 16.46 9.86
N THR A 82 4.14 17.15 9.65
CA THR A 82 4.05 18.39 8.88
C THR A 82 4.67 19.56 9.65
N MET A 83 4.82 20.71 9.00
CA MET A 83 5.28 21.95 9.64
C MET A 83 4.32 22.44 10.73
N GLU A 84 3.05 22.03 10.69
CA GLU A 84 2.06 22.32 11.74
C GLU A 84 2.04 21.26 12.86
N GLY A 85 2.94 20.28 12.83
CA GLY A 85 3.05 19.24 13.86
C GLY A 85 2.07 18.08 13.73
N LYS A 86 1.40 17.92 12.58
CA LYS A 86 0.49 16.78 12.33
C LYS A 86 1.25 15.58 11.78
N GLU A 87 0.98 14.36 12.23
CA GLU A 87 1.58 13.16 11.64
C GLU A 87 1.18 13.00 10.16
N ILE A 88 2.17 12.72 9.31
CA ILE A 88 1.98 12.53 7.87
C ILE A 88 1.55 11.11 7.59
N VAL A 89 0.43 10.96 6.86
CA VAL A 89 -0.01 9.67 6.37
C VAL A 89 0.68 9.36 5.05
N TYR A 90 1.49 8.30 5.04
CA TYR A 90 2.15 7.83 3.84
C TYR A 90 1.39 6.69 3.17
N THR A 91 1.32 6.73 1.84
CA THR A 91 0.85 5.62 1.00
C THR A 91 1.77 5.39 -0.18
N VAL A 92 1.70 4.20 -0.78
CA VAL A 92 2.47 3.86 -1.97
C VAL A 92 1.54 3.55 -3.15
N SER A 93 1.96 3.89 -4.36
CA SER A 93 1.33 3.42 -5.59
C SER A 93 2.36 2.93 -6.61
N GLU A 94 1.90 2.21 -7.62
CA GLU A 94 2.72 1.72 -8.73
C GLU A 94 2.17 2.23 -10.06
N ALA A 95 3.05 2.58 -11.00
CA ALA A 95 2.66 2.79 -12.37
C ALA A 95 2.10 1.49 -12.98
N PRO A 96 1.10 1.56 -13.89
CA PRO A 96 0.58 0.36 -14.54
C PRO A 96 1.67 -0.47 -15.21
N VAL A 97 1.67 -1.77 -14.95
CA VAL A 97 2.63 -2.73 -15.52
C VAL A 97 1.88 -3.65 -16.48
N LYS A 98 2.37 -3.74 -17.72
CA LYS A 98 1.76 -4.60 -18.74
C LYS A 98 1.75 -6.06 -18.27
N ASP A 99 0.64 -6.76 -18.52
CA ASP A 99 0.44 -8.19 -18.20
C ASP A 99 0.49 -8.54 -16.71
N TYR A 100 0.39 -7.53 -15.84
CA TYR A 100 0.26 -7.71 -14.39
C TYR A 100 -0.94 -6.95 -13.83
N LYS A 101 -1.60 -7.54 -12.84
CA LYS A 101 -2.57 -6.87 -11.98
C LYS A 101 -1.91 -6.50 -10.66
N THR A 102 -1.93 -5.22 -10.32
CA THR A 102 -1.36 -4.70 -9.06
C THR A 102 -2.41 -4.67 -7.95
N THR A 103 -2.05 -5.12 -6.76
CA THR A 103 -2.81 -4.96 -5.51
C THR A 103 -1.89 -4.37 -4.45
N ILE A 104 -2.36 -3.34 -3.75
CA ILE A 104 -1.58 -2.64 -2.73
C ILE A 104 -2.30 -2.76 -1.39
N ARG A 105 -1.56 -3.17 -0.36
CA ARG A 105 -2.01 -3.18 1.04
C ARG A 105 -0.93 -2.54 1.88
N GLU A 106 -1.23 -1.37 2.45
CA GLU A 106 -0.24 -0.56 3.19
C GLU A 106 1.00 -0.29 2.32
N MET A 107 2.17 -0.76 2.75
CA MET A 107 3.44 -0.62 2.03
C MET A 107 3.84 -1.88 1.24
N VAL A 108 2.89 -2.80 1.00
CA VAL A 108 3.12 -4.04 0.25
C VAL A 108 2.45 -3.95 -1.11
N ILE A 109 3.25 -4.03 -2.17
CA ILE A 109 2.81 -4.07 -3.57
C ILE A 109 2.89 -5.50 -4.08
N THR A 110 1.77 -6.06 -4.51
CA THR A 110 1.68 -7.40 -5.11
C THR A 110 1.32 -7.29 -6.58
N ASN A 111 2.18 -7.82 -7.46
CA ASN A 111 1.88 -7.95 -8.88
C ASN A 111 1.58 -9.41 -9.21
N THR A 112 0.34 -9.66 -9.61
CA THR A 112 -0.13 -10.97 -10.08
C THR A 112 -0.07 -10.99 -11.59
N TRP A 113 0.66 -11.94 -12.16
CA TRP A 113 0.74 -12.13 -13.61
C TRP A 113 -0.64 -12.48 -14.19
N THR A 114 -1.04 -11.78 -15.24
CA THR A 114 -2.30 -12.00 -15.97
C THR A 114 -2.07 -12.30 -17.44
N GLY A 115 -0.83 -12.34 -17.90
CA GLY A 115 -0.50 -12.73 -19.27
C GLY A 115 -0.62 -14.24 -19.50
N GLU A 116 -0.62 -14.64 -20.76
CA GLU A 116 -0.48 -16.06 -21.11
C GLU A 116 0.96 -16.50 -20.80
N LEU A 117 1.10 -17.68 -20.18
CA LEU A 117 2.42 -18.34 -20.19
C LEU A 117 2.75 -18.65 -21.65
N PRO A 118 4.02 -18.52 -22.08
CA PRO A 118 4.41 -19.03 -23.40
C PRO A 118 3.94 -20.49 -23.46
N ASN A 119 3.14 -20.84 -24.47
CA ASN A 119 2.64 -22.18 -24.68
C ASN A 119 3.82 -23.16 -24.76
N THR A 120 4.24 -23.72 -23.62
CA THR A 120 5.09 -24.90 -23.59
C THR A 120 4.16 -26.04 -23.94
N GLY A 121 4.04 -26.33 -25.24
CA GLY A 121 3.17 -27.35 -25.78
C GLY A 121 3.31 -28.66 -25.00
N THR A 122 2.38 -28.88 -24.08
CA THR A 122 2.12 -30.17 -23.47
C THR A 122 0.70 -30.50 -23.87
N THR A 123 0.54 -31.42 -24.81
CA THR A 123 -0.74 -32.05 -25.12
C THR A 123 -1.27 -32.71 -23.85
N ALA A 124 -2.06 -31.98 -23.07
CA ALA A 124 -2.86 -32.56 -22.01
C ALA A 124 -4.04 -33.27 -22.67
N SER A 125 -3.93 -34.59 -22.79
CA SER A 125 -5.05 -35.45 -23.16
C SER A 125 -6.22 -35.17 -22.22
N ALA A 126 -7.35 -34.77 -22.80
CA ALA A 126 -8.61 -34.68 -22.07
C ALA A 126 -8.98 -36.06 -21.50
N LEU A 127 -9.16 -36.14 -20.18
CA LEU A 127 -9.97 -37.19 -19.57
C LEU A 127 -11.34 -36.58 -19.22
N PRO A 128 -12.46 -37.18 -19.63
CA PRO A 128 -13.78 -36.71 -19.22
C PRO A 128 -14.00 -37.14 -17.77
N ILE A 129 -14.26 -36.21 -16.86
CA ILE A 129 -14.78 -36.57 -15.54
C ILE A 129 -16.26 -36.24 -15.49
N LEU A 130 -17.02 -37.35 -15.56
CA LEU A 130 -18.43 -37.52 -15.29
C LEU A 130 -18.79 -36.95 -13.91
N GLY A 131 -19.96 -36.30 -13.81
CA GLY A 131 -20.33 -35.47 -12.66
C GLY A 131 -20.37 -36.16 -11.29
N ALA A 132 -20.29 -35.32 -10.25
CA ALA A 132 -20.81 -35.62 -8.94
C ALA A 132 -21.28 -34.32 -8.27
N ALA A 133 -22.56 -34.33 -7.90
CA ALA A 133 -23.25 -33.29 -7.16
C ALA A 133 -22.81 -33.27 -5.70
N PHE A 134 -22.75 -32.09 -5.08
CA PHE A 134 -23.13 -31.91 -3.68
C PHE A 134 -23.76 -30.52 -3.51
N ALA A 135 -25.07 -30.53 -3.30
CA ALA A 135 -25.85 -29.42 -2.78
C ALA A 135 -25.75 -29.39 -1.24
N LEU A 136 -25.87 -28.19 -0.66
CA LEU A 136 -26.50 -27.81 0.62
C LEU A 136 -26.06 -26.35 0.85
N GLY A 137 -26.91 -25.34 1.02
CA GLY A 137 -28.36 -25.21 1.13
C GLY A 137 -28.63 -23.73 1.47
N GLY A 138 -29.78 -23.17 1.06
CA GLY A 138 -30.15 -21.81 1.47
C GLY A 138 -31.14 -21.08 0.58
N LEU A 139 -32.36 -21.62 0.51
CA LEU A 139 -33.63 -20.88 0.57
C LEU A 139 -33.81 -19.64 -0.33
N ALA A 140 -34.52 -19.81 -1.45
CA ALA A 140 -35.30 -18.73 -2.06
C ALA A 140 -36.76 -19.16 -2.16
N LEU A 141 -37.65 -18.35 -1.57
CA LEU A 141 -39.09 -18.55 -1.51
C LEU A 141 -39.70 -18.66 -2.91
N THR A 142 -40.59 -19.64 -3.06
CA THR A 142 -41.43 -19.86 -4.23
C THR A 142 -42.60 -18.88 -4.27
N PHE A 143 -42.84 -18.27 -5.44
CA PHE A 143 -44.17 -17.80 -5.84
C PHE A 143 -44.48 -18.31 -7.24
N GLY A 144 -45.73 -18.76 -7.46
CA GLY A 144 -46.33 -18.73 -8.79
C GLY A 144 -46.87 -20.04 -9.37
N LYS A 145 -48.05 -20.44 -8.86
CA LYS A 145 -49.23 -20.82 -9.66
C LYS A 145 -49.14 -22.07 -10.56
N LYS A 146 -49.71 -23.17 -10.05
CA LYS A 146 -50.09 -24.35 -10.85
C LYS A 146 -51.60 -24.31 -11.12
N MET A 147 -51.99 -24.08 -12.37
CA MET A 147 -53.31 -24.43 -12.88
C MET A 147 -53.15 -25.75 -13.62
N ARG A 148 -53.94 -26.79 -13.28
CA ARG A 148 -54.09 -27.97 -14.14
C ARG A 148 -55.54 -28.45 -14.09
N ARG A 149 -56.09 -28.59 -15.29
CA ARG A 149 -57.38 -29.22 -15.61
C ARG A 149 -57.47 -30.62 -15.02
N LYS A 150 -58.64 -30.96 -14.49
CA LYS A 150 -59.39 -32.13 -14.95
C LYS A 150 -60.67 -31.63 -15.59
#